data_AF-A0A2G3AJD4-F1
#
_entry.id   AF-A0A2G3AJD4-F1
#
_cell.length_a   1.000
_cell.length_b   1.000
_cell.length_c   1.000
_cell.angle_alpha   90.00
_cell.angle_beta   90.00
_cell.angle_gamma   90.00
#
_symmetry.space_group_name_H-M   'P 1'
#
loop_
_entity.id
_entity.type
_entity.pdbx_description
1 polymer ?
#
loop_
_entity_poly.entity_id
_entity_poly.type
_entity_poly.pdbx_seq_one_letter_code
_entity_poly.pdbx_strand_id
1 'polypeptide(L)'
;MQGRFKKILDAVKKLWPYGSATEDQLRDLKAERHENERDARLFQAVETLKRLFPGVHGQMTDLCRLTQKKYNLAVTVAMGRCMDAIVVENEQTGKECIKVRKQLCHSSDTSNI
;
A
#
# COMPACT_ATOMS: atom_id res chain seq x y z
N MET A 1 11.90 -37.01 41.64
CA MET A 1 11.41 -35.61 41.60
C MET A 1 11.52 -34.91 40.22
N GLN A 2 12.05 -35.55 39.16
CA GLN A 2 12.33 -34.91 37.86
C GLN A 2 11.13 -34.82 36.89
N GLY A 3 10.12 -35.69 37.00
CA GLY A 3 9.05 -35.81 36.00
C GLY A 3 8.01 -34.68 36.00
N ARG A 4 7.76 -34.02 37.14
CA ARG A 4 6.76 -32.93 37.22
C ARG A 4 7.28 -31.62 36.64
N PHE A 5 8.57 -31.35 36.81
CA PHE A 5 9.20 -30.13 36.29
C PHE A 5 9.27 -30.15 34.75
N LYS A 6 9.56 -31.33 34.16
CA LYS A 6 9.55 -31.53 32.70
C LYS A 6 8.17 -31.26 32.09
N LYS A 7 7.09 -31.70 32.74
CA LYS A 7 5.71 -31.42 32.28
C LYS A 7 5.39 -29.92 32.27
N ILE A 8 5.86 -29.18 33.26
CA ILE A 8 5.68 -27.73 33.33
C ILE A 8 6.47 -27.04 32.22
N LEU A 9 7.74 -27.43 32.02
CA LEU A 9 8.57 -26.93 30.92
C LEU A 9 7.98 -27.22 29.54
N ASP A 10 7.47 -28.43 29.31
CA ASP A 10 6.82 -28.81 28.05
C ASP A 10 5.53 -28.02 27.80
N ALA A 11 4.72 -27.77 28.85
CA ALA A 11 3.53 -26.94 28.75
C ALA A 11 3.86 -25.47 28.43
N VAL A 12 4.85 -24.89 29.11
CA VAL A 12 5.34 -23.52 28.84
C VAL A 12 5.90 -23.41 27.42
N LYS A 13 6.67 -24.41 26.96
CA LYS A 13 7.25 -24.43 25.62
C LYS A 13 6.18 -24.51 24.51
N LYS A 14 5.05 -25.17 24.79
CA LYS A 14 3.90 -25.25 23.86
C LYS A 14 3.09 -23.96 23.80
N LEU A 15 3.11 -23.15 24.85
CA LEU A 15 2.38 -21.88 24.96
C LEU A 15 3.20 -20.65 24.48
N TRP A 16 4.53 -20.70 24.58
CA TRP A 16 5.44 -19.66 24.08
C TRP A 16 5.18 -19.17 22.63
N PRO A 17 4.93 -20.06 21.63
CA PRO A 17 4.67 -19.62 20.25
C PRO A 17 3.32 -18.89 20.09
N TYR A 18 2.38 -19.04 21.02
CA TYR A 18 1.06 -18.40 20.92
C TYR A 18 1.12 -16.90 21.25
N GLY A 19 2.02 -16.50 22.15
CA GLY A 19 2.23 -15.08 22.49
C GLY A 19 2.94 -14.29 21.40
N SER A 20 3.95 -14.89 20.76
CA SER A 20 4.66 -14.26 19.62
C SER A 20 3.76 -14.16 18.39
N ALA A 21 2.97 -15.19 18.09
CA ALA A 21 2.02 -15.16 16.98
C ALA A 21 1.01 -14.00 17.08
N THR A 22 0.52 -13.67 18.28
CA THR A 22 -0.39 -12.53 18.48
C THR A 22 0.30 -11.18 18.30
N GLU A 23 1.57 -11.05 18.68
CA GLU A 23 2.34 -9.82 18.47
C GLU A 23 2.69 -9.61 16.99
N ASP A 24 3.02 -10.69 16.29
CA ASP A 24 3.28 -10.66 14.84
C ASP A 24 2.01 -10.28 14.07
N GLN A 25 0.86 -10.87 14.40
CA GLN A 25 -0.42 -10.48 13.81
C GLN A 25 -0.77 -9.00 14.05
N LEU A 26 -0.49 -8.47 15.25
CA LEU A 26 -0.70 -7.05 15.54
C LEU A 26 0.24 -6.15 14.73
N ARG A 27 1.47 -6.59 14.46
CA ARG A 27 2.42 -5.87 13.59
C ARG A 27 1.95 -5.88 12.14
N ASP A 28 1.54 -7.04 11.63
CA ASP A 28 1.05 -7.20 10.26
C ASP A 28 -0.19 -6.33 10.02
N LEU A 29 -1.18 -6.38 10.92
CA LEU A 29 -2.39 -5.56 10.81
C LEU A 29 -2.09 -4.05 10.88
N LYS A 30 -1.09 -3.63 11.65
CA LYS A 30 -0.64 -2.23 11.67
C LYS A 30 0.04 -1.83 10.38
N ALA A 31 0.85 -2.72 9.79
CA ALA A 31 1.50 -2.50 8.50
C ALA A 31 0.45 -2.37 7.39
N GLU A 32 -0.51 -3.30 7.32
CA GLU A 32 -1.62 -3.26 6.36
C GLU A 32 -2.45 -1.97 6.48
N ARG A 33 -2.71 -1.49 7.70
CA ARG A 33 -3.40 -0.22 7.92
C ARG A 33 -2.64 0.96 7.31
N HIS A 34 -1.33 1.03 7.54
CA HIS A 34 -0.51 2.12 7.00
C HIS A 34 -0.41 2.08 5.48
N GLU A 35 -0.35 0.89 4.88
CA GLU A 35 -0.39 0.73 3.42
C GLU A 35 -1.73 1.19 2.86
N ASN A 36 -2.84 0.73 3.45
CA ASN A 36 -4.18 1.09 3.00
C ASN A 36 -4.46 2.60 3.11
N GLU A 37 -3.96 3.28 4.15
CA GLU A 37 -4.06 4.73 4.27
C GLU A 37 -3.29 5.48 3.18
N ARG A 38 -2.12 4.98 2.77
CA ARG A 38 -1.33 5.57 1.68
C ARG A 38 -2.04 5.39 0.35
N ASP A 39 -2.55 4.20 0.10
CA ASP A 39 -3.28 3.86 -1.12
C ASP A 39 -4.57 4.68 -1.23
N ALA A 40 -5.30 4.85 -0.13
CA ALA A 40 -6.49 5.69 -0.10
C ALA A 40 -6.20 7.16 -0.45
N ARG A 41 -5.12 7.74 0.10
CA ARG A 41 -4.71 9.11 -0.23
C ARG A 41 -4.30 9.25 -1.70
N LEU A 42 -3.56 8.27 -2.22
CA LEU A 42 -3.16 8.24 -3.62
C LEU A 42 -4.38 8.15 -4.54
N PHE A 43 -5.34 7.28 -4.21
CA PHE A 43 -6.59 7.12 -4.95
C PHE A 43 -7.39 8.42 -4.99
N GLN A 44 -7.57 9.09 -3.85
CA GLN A 44 -8.27 10.38 -3.75
C GLN A 44 -7.58 11.48 -4.58
N ALA A 45 -6.25 11.52 -4.54
CA ALA A 45 -5.48 12.47 -5.34
C ALA A 45 -5.66 12.22 -6.84
N VAL A 46 -5.63 10.96 -7.28
CA VAL A 46 -5.85 10.59 -8.68
C VAL A 46 -7.29 10.88 -9.11
N GLU A 47 -8.27 10.62 -8.27
CA GLU A 47 -9.66 10.95 -8.57
C GLU A 47 -9.85 12.47 -8.77
N THR A 48 -9.21 13.27 -7.92
CA THR A 48 -9.20 14.73 -8.07
C THR A 48 -8.55 15.15 -9.39
N LEU A 49 -7.41 14.57 -9.75
CA LEU A 49 -6.73 14.84 -11.02
C LEU A 49 -7.56 14.42 -12.23
N LYS A 50 -8.25 13.26 -12.19
CA LYS A 50 -9.19 12.81 -13.23
C LYS A 50 -10.33 13.80 -13.45
N ARG A 51 -10.84 14.43 -12.37
CA ARG A 51 -11.91 15.44 -12.46
C ARG A 51 -11.42 16.77 -13.05
N LEU A 52 -10.19 17.16 -12.75
CA LEU A 52 -9.59 18.42 -13.23
C LEU A 52 -9.12 18.31 -14.69
N PHE A 53 -8.64 17.13 -15.09
CA PHE A 53 -8.07 16.89 -16.41
C PHE A 53 -8.67 15.63 -17.04
N PRO A 54 -9.52 15.77 -18.09
CA PRO A 54 -10.13 14.60 -18.74
C PRO A 54 -9.12 13.71 -19.46
N GLY A 55 -7.91 14.20 -19.73
CA GLY A 55 -6.80 13.43 -20.32
C GLY A 55 -6.06 12.51 -19.34
N VAL A 56 -6.54 12.34 -18.09
CA VAL A 56 -5.96 11.40 -17.12
C VAL A 56 -6.73 10.09 -17.18
N HIS A 57 -6.09 9.01 -17.63
CA HIS A 57 -6.73 7.70 -17.73
C HIS A 57 -6.79 6.98 -16.38
N GLY A 58 -5.77 7.15 -15.53
CA GLY A 58 -5.68 6.55 -14.20
C GLY A 58 -4.33 5.97 -13.90
N GLN A 59 -4.23 5.18 -12.82
CA GLN A 59 -2.99 4.51 -12.46
C GLN A 59 -2.77 3.23 -13.26
N MET A 60 -1.52 2.80 -13.36
CA MET A 60 -1.17 1.55 -14.05
C MET A 60 -1.90 0.34 -13.45
N THR A 61 -2.10 0.28 -12.14
CA THR A 61 -2.86 -0.78 -11.45
C THR A 61 -4.31 -0.90 -11.92
N ASP A 62 -4.96 0.22 -12.27
CA ASP A 62 -6.35 0.27 -12.76
C ASP A 62 -6.45 -0.16 -14.24
N LEU A 63 -5.42 0.18 -15.02
CA LEU A 63 -5.36 -0.06 -16.45
C LEU A 63 -4.83 -1.47 -16.79
N CYS A 64 -3.97 -2.04 -15.96
CA CYS A 64 -3.36 -3.34 -16.19
C CYS A 64 -4.31 -4.48 -15.79
N ARG A 65 -5.17 -4.90 -16.74
CA ARG A 65 -6.02 -6.08 -16.58
C ARG A 65 -5.37 -7.30 -17.21
N LEU A 66 -4.73 -8.13 -16.39
CA LEU A 66 -4.09 -9.36 -16.86
C LEU A 66 -5.11 -10.49 -17.03
N THR A 67 -5.15 -11.09 -18.22
CA THR A 67 -6.06 -12.21 -18.55
C THR A 67 -5.79 -13.45 -17.70
N GLN A 68 -4.54 -13.68 -17.31
CA GLN A 68 -4.14 -14.84 -16.50
C GLN A 68 -3.44 -14.39 -15.22
N LYS A 69 -4.00 -14.75 -14.07
CA LYS A 69 -3.48 -14.37 -12.74
C LYS A 69 -2.05 -14.85 -12.45
N LYS A 70 -1.59 -15.89 -13.16
CA LYS A 70 -0.23 -16.44 -13.01
C LYS A 70 0.88 -15.44 -13.37
N TYR A 71 0.55 -14.39 -14.13
CA TYR A 71 1.51 -13.35 -14.51
C TYR A 71 1.52 -12.15 -13.55
N ASN A 72 0.62 -12.08 -12.58
CA ASN A 72 0.52 -10.93 -11.68
C ASN A 72 1.86 -10.66 -10.98
N LEU A 73 2.48 -11.70 -10.40
CA LEU A 73 3.77 -11.56 -9.73
C LEU A 73 4.87 -11.06 -10.67
N ALA A 74 4.95 -11.62 -11.89
CA ALA A 74 5.95 -11.22 -12.87
C ALA A 74 5.79 -9.75 -13.28
N VAL A 75 4.55 -9.28 -13.46
CA VAL A 75 4.24 -7.90 -13.83
C VAL A 75 4.52 -6.94 -12.67
N THR A 76 4.11 -7.29 -11.44
CA THR A 76 4.43 -6.50 -10.25
C THR A 76 5.94 -6.36 -10.06
N VAL A 77 6.71 -7.44 -10.25
CA VAL A 77 8.18 -7.39 -10.15
C VAL A 77 8.79 -6.56 -11.27
N ALA A 78 8.31 -6.71 -12.51
CA ALA A 78 8.85 -5.99 -13.67
C ALA A 78 8.55 -4.48 -13.61
N MET A 79 7.35 -4.09 -13.21
CA MET A 79 6.95 -2.69 -13.12
C MET A 79 7.41 -2.03 -11.82
N GLY A 80 7.48 -2.78 -10.72
CA GLY A 80 7.90 -2.29 -9.41
C GLY A 80 7.17 -1.01 -9.02
N ARG A 81 7.93 0.08 -8.84
CA ARG A 81 7.41 1.40 -8.45
C ARG A 81 6.54 2.08 -9.51
N CYS A 82 6.57 1.62 -10.76
CA CYS A 82 5.75 2.18 -11.83
C CYS A 82 4.31 1.65 -11.80
N MET A 83 3.97 0.70 -10.92
CA MET A 83 2.57 0.26 -10.73
C MET A 83 1.66 1.41 -10.25
N ASP A 84 2.20 2.35 -9.47
CA ASP A 84 1.45 3.51 -8.97
C ASP A 84 1.52 4.71 -9.92
N ALA A 85 2.14 4.56 -11.10
CA ALA A 85 2.29 5.63 -12.06
C ALA A 85 0.95 6.02 -12.71
N ILE A 86 0.73 7.32 -12.88
CA ILE A 86 -0.49 7.88 -13.50
C ILE A 86 -0.25 8.00 -15.02
N VAL A 87 -1.14 7.40 -15.79
CA VAL A 87 -1.15 7.44 -17.25
C VAL A 87 -2.00 8.63 -17.72
N VAL A 88 -1.41 9.45 -18.58
CA VAL A 88 -2.02 10.65 -19.17
C VAL A 88 -1.90 10.61 -20.70
N GLU A 89 -2.83 11.28 -21.38
CA GLU A 89 -2.90 11.31 -22.85
C GLU A 89 -1.78 12.16 -23.47
N ASN A 90 -1.48 13.32 -22.87
CA ASN A 90 -0.55 14.32 -23.43
C ASN A 90 0.51 14.75 -22.41
N GLU A 91 1.70 15.12 -22.89
CA GLU A 91 2.79 15.64 -22.05
C GLU A 91 2.38 16.90 -21.29
N GLN A 92 1.62 17.79 -21.94
CA GLN A 92 1.12 19.02 -21.33
C GLN A 92 0.25 18.73 -20.11
N THR A 93 -0.68 17.76 -20.22
CA THR A 93 -1.52 17.32 -19.11
C THR A 93 -0.68 16.73 -17.98
N GLY A 94 0.37 15.99 -18.30
CA GLY A 94 1.33 15.46 -17.32
C GLY A 94 2.02 16.57 -16.51
N LYS A 95 2.49 17.63 -17.18
CA LYS A 95 3.11 18.79 -16.52
C LYS A 95 2.15 19.50 -15.57
N GLU A 96 0.91 19.73 -16.00
CA GLU A 96 -0.11 20.34 -15.14
C GLU A 96 -0.46 19.46 -13.94
N CYS A 97 -0.56 18.13 -14.12
CA CYS A 97 -0.80 17.20 -13.02
C CYS A 97 0.30 17.25 -11.96
N ILE A 98 1.57 17.34 -12.37
CA ILE A 98 2.71 17.48 -11.46
C ILE A 98 2.61 18.78 -10.65
N LYS A 99 2.23 19.88 -11.31
CA LYS A 99 2.08 21.20 -10.69
C LYS A 99 0.96 21.20 -9.63
N VAL A 100 -0.20 20.65 -9.98
CA VAL A 100 -1.34 20.52 -9.04
C VAL A 100 -0.98 19.63 -7.85
N ARG A 101 -0.35 18.47 -8.08
CA ARG A 101 0.09 17.59 -7.00
C ARG A 101 1.04 18.31 -6.03
N LYS A 102 1.98 19.10 -6.55
CA LYS A 102 2.91 19.87 -5.73
C LYS A 102 2.17 20.88 -4.86
N GLN A 103 1.17 21.58 -5.40
CA GLN A 103 0.36 22.55 -4.65
C GLN A 103 -0.44 21.88 -3.52
N LEU A 104 -1.11 20.76 -3.79
CA LEU A 104 -1.88 20.00 -2.80
C LEU A 104 -1.03 19.51 -1.62
N CYS A 105 0.22 19.12 -1.87
CA CYS A 105 1.15 18.78 -0.79
C CYS A 105 1.54 19.99 0.06
N HIS A 106 1.75 21.18 -0.52
CA HIS A 106 2.12 22.38 0.24
C HIS A 106 0.94 22.93 1.08
N SER A 107 -0.30 22.74 0.63
CA SER A 107 -1.48 23.14 1.41
C SER A 107 -1.64 22.31 2.70
N SER A 108 -1.23 21.04 2.65
CA SER A 108 -1.34 20.11 3.78
C SER A 108 -0.41 20.46 4.95
N ASP A 109 0.68 21.18 4.69
CA ASP A 109 1.60 21.67 5.73
C ASP A 109 1.06 22.95 6.42
N THR A 110 0.21 23.73 5.75
CA THR A 110 -0.37 24.96 6.30
C THR A 110 -1.67 24.76 7.08
N SER A 111 -2.32 23.60 6.99
CA SER A 111 -3.55 23.29 7.73
C SER A 111 -3.30 22.58 9.08
N ASN A 112 -2.04 22.45 9.47
CA ASN A 112 -1.62 21.82 10.74
C ASN A 112 -0.85 22.80 11.67
N ILE A 113 -0.99 24.11 11.45
CA ILE A 113 -0.53 25.18 12.35
C ILE A 113 -1.74 26.02 12.79
#